data_AF-A0A840A5I2-F1
#
_entry.id   AF-A0A840A5I2-F1
#
_cell.length_a   1.000
_cell.length_b   1.000
_cell.length_c   1.000
_cell.angle_alpha   90.00
_cell.angle_beta   90.00
_cell.angle_gamma   90.00
#
_symmetry.space_group_name_H-M   'P 1'
#
loop_
_entity.id
_entity.type
_entity.pdbx_description
1 polymer ?
#
loop_
_entity_poly.entity_id
_entity_poly.type
_entity_poly.pdbx_seq_one_letter_code
_entity_poly.pdbx_strand_id
1 'polypeptide(L)'
;MRLPLALVIAALSALPAAAADADGARWWSHVETLAGPQFEGRLTGTPGYDKAAAYAAGQFKAFGLKPAGTDGYLQPMKFTVQRVLTDGSSAALVVDGQEQPLRVGPDLLLGARLPQPKAIQAPLVFIGYGLHLPEVGYDDFAGQDLKGKIAVYVNGGPGEISAALKAHSRGSETWRAAKAAGAVGLIALPTPKSMDVPWARQMASAGQPGMYPADEDLRDVTGEAFSASFNPAEAEKLFARSGHTFAQVLELADAAKPIKGFALNMDLKAQVATEVGQVSSANVVAKLPGSDPKLKAENIVVTAHLDHLGPNTTGVGAPYYAGALDNAAGVASVLEIAREMSAAKTAPKRSVLFVLVTGEEKGLLGSKYFAGKPSVPPASVVANLNMDMALPLWTFDSVLIYGIDESTMGDTAKAAAKAANLEVVADPYPDRNSFIRSDQYSFIRAGIPALSFKFGFKEGSDRAAIERTWRAERYHALADDLAQPVEKAEAVKFDAFLGRLITDIANAPATPKWKDESFFKRFAR
;
A
#
# COMPACT_ATOMS: atom_id res chain seq x y z
N MET A 1 38.71 -45.65 3.75
CA MET A 1 39.32 -44.32 3.57
C MET A 1 38.18 -43.33 3.32
N ARG A 2 37.70 -42.63 4.35
CA ARG A 2 36.59 -41.66 4.26
C ARG A 2 37.21 -40.26 4.28
N LEU A 3 37.07 -39.50 3.19
CA LEU A 3 37.43 -38.08 3.15
C LEU A 3 36.45 -37.28 4.02
N PRO A 4 36.90 -36.31 4.85
CA PRO A 4 35.98 -35.43 5.55
C PRO A 4 35.49 -34.32 4.61
N LEU A 5 34.18 -34.11 4.65
CA LEU A 5 33.48 -33.00 4.01
C LEU A 5 33.76 -31.72 4.81
N ALA A 6 34.51 -30.78 4.23
CA ALA A 6 34.76 -29.48 4.84
C ALA A 6 33.52 -28.59 4.70
N LEU A 7 32.85 -28.33 5.82
CA LEU A 7 31.76 -27.37 5.94
C LEU A 7 32.37 -25.96 5.95
N VAL A 8 32.21 -25.18 4.88
CA VAL A 8 32.55 -23.75 4.89
C VAL A 8 31.39 -22.99 5.55
N ILE A 9 31.53 -22.73 6.84
CA ILE A 9 30.68 -21.78 7.57
C ILE A 9 31.18 -20.39 7.23
N ALA A 10 30.47 -19.66 6.38
CA ALA A 10 30.69 -18.22 6.22
C ALA A 10 30.17 -17.53 7.49
N ALA A 11 31.09 -17.13 8.37
CA ALA A 11 30.77 -16.34 9.55
C ALA A 11 30.21 -14.97 9.12
N LEU A 12 29.00 -14.62 9.58
CA LEU A 12 28.62 -13.21 9.67
C LEU A 12 29.56 -12.55 10.67
N SER A 13 30.60 -11.89 10.18
CA SER A 13 31.41 -10.99 10.99
C SER A 13 30.52 -9.85 11.46
N ALA A 14 30.35 -9.70 12.77
CA ALA A 14 29.69 -8.54 13.37
C ALA A 14 30.36 -7.27 12.83
N LEU A 15 29.56 -6.34 12.28
CA LEU A 15 30.04 -5.05 11.84
C LEU A 15 30.67 -4.31 13.04
N PRO A 16 31.85 -3.70 12.89
CA PRO A 16 32.41 -2.83 13.93
C PRO A 16 31.42 -1.70 14.24
N ALA A 17 31.23 -1.35 15.52
CA ALA A 17 30.27 -0.31 15.94
C ALA A 17 30.43 1.02 15.17
N ALA A 18 31.67 1.44 14.92
CA ALA A 18 31.96 2.66 14.15
C ALA A 18 31.52 2.60 12.67
N ALA A 19 31.46 1.40 12.07
CA ALA A 19 30.94 1.22 10.71
C ALA A 19 29.40 1.30 10.69
N ALA A 20 28.75 0.66 11.67
CA ALA A 20 27.28 0.72 11.82
C ALA A 20 26.78 2.16 12.05
N ASP A 21 27.52 2.96 12.82
CA ASP A 21 27.21 4.39 13.03
C ASP A 21 27.32 5.21 11.74
N ALA A 22 28.34 4.96 10.92
CA ALA A 22 28.53 5.64 9.64
C ALA A 22 27.48 5.24 8.60
N ASP A 23 27.10 3.95 8.56
CA ASP A 23 26.04 3.45 7.69
C ASP A 23 24.68 4.02 8.09
N GLY A 24 24.37 4.05 9.39
CA GLY A 24 23.15 4.65 9.90
C GLY A 24 23.07 6.16 9.64
N ALA A 25 24.20 6.87 9.71
CA ALA A 25 24.28 8.28 9.37
C ALA A 25 24.03 8.52 7.86
N ARG A 26 24.59 7.70 6.96
CA ARG A 26 24.31 7.82 5.53
C ARG A 26 22.84 7.52 5.21
N TRP A 27 22.30 6.41 5.72
CA TRP A 27 20.89 6.06 5.54
C TRP A 27 19.99 7.23 5.97
N TRP A 28 20.24 7.80 7.14
CA TRP A 28 19.49 8.95 7.64
C TRP A 28 19.67 10.20 6.78
N SER A 29 20.85 10.44 6.19
CA SER A 29 21.07 11.58 5.31
C SER A 29 20.18 11.56 4.05
N HIS A 30 19.82 10.37 3.55
CA HIS A 30 18.83 10.23 2.48
C HIS A 30 17.44 10.66 2.96
N VAL A 31 17.05 10.27 4.18
CA VAL A 31 15.79 10.67 4.82
C VAL A 31 15.74 12.19 5.03
N GLU A 32 16.78 12.77 5.63
CA GLU A 32 16.91 14.22 5.85
C GLU A 32 16.83 15.00 4.55
N THR A 33 17.45 14.48 3.50
CA THR A 33 17.36 15.09 2.17
C THR A 33 15.92 15.05 1.70
N LEU A 34 15.34 13.85 1.52
CA LEU A 34 14.03 13.68 0.90
C LEU A 34 12.90 14.37 1.68
N ALA A 35 12.94 14.33 3.00
CA ALA A 35 11.98 14.99 3.89
C ALA A 35 12.24 16.50 4.07
N GLY A 36 13.27 17.03 3.41
CA GLY A 36 13.66 18.43 3.47
C GLY A 36 12.72 19.38 2.70
N PRO A 37 12.73 20.68 3.05
CA PRO A 37 11.80 21.67 2.52
C PRO A 37 11.90 21.87 1.02
N GLN A 38 13.07 21.63 0.41
CA GLN A 38 13.30 21.77 -1.02
C GLN A 38 12.43 20.83 -1.88
N PHE A 39 11.91 19.75 -1.29
CA PHE A 39 11.06 18.77 -1.94
C PHE A 39 9.57 18.97 -1.66
N GLU A 40 9.19 19.92 -0.80
CA GLU A 40 7.80 20.37 -0.60
C GLU A 40 6.82 19.19 -0.36
N GLY A 41 7.27 18.15 0.34
CA GLY A 41 6.48 16.94 0.64
C GLY A 41 6.23 15.99 -0.53
N ARG A 42 6.89 16.17 -1.68
CA ARG A 42 7.00 15.19 -2.77
C ARG A 42 5.66 14.68 -3.30
N LEU A 43 4.62 15.51 -3.36
CA LEU A 43 3.34 15.07 -3.92
C LEU A 43 3.47 14.69 -5.39
N THR A 44 2.93 13.54 -5.75
CA THR A 44 2.89 13.06 -7.14
C THR A 44 2.43 14.13 -8.12
N GLY A 45 3.22 14.36 -9.16
CA GLY A 45 2.97 15.35 -10.21
C GLY A 45 3.28 16.80 -9.83
N THR A 46 4.05 17.03 -8.76
CA THR A 46 4.52 18.37 -8.35
C THR A 46 6.02 18.56 -8.61
N PRO A 47 6.51 19.81 -8.71
CA PRO A 47 7.95 20.08 -8.80
C PRO A 47 8.76 19.51 -7.64
N GLY A 48 8.16 19.38 -6.45
CA GLY A 48 8.76 18.74 -5.29
C GLY A 48 9.06 17.26 -5.52
N TYR A 49 8.15 16.54 -6.18
CA TYR A 49 8.38 15.16 -6.60
C TYR A 49 9.45 15.08 -7.70
N ASP A 50 9.41 15.96 -8.70
CA ASP A 50 10.40 15.95 -9.79
C ASP A 50 11.84 16.12 -9.27
N LYS A 51 12.03 17.00 -8.29
CA LYS A 51 13.31 17.15 -7.59
C LYS A 51 13.71 15.85 -6.88
N ALA A 52 12.79 15.19 -6.20
CA ALA A 52 13.06 13.93 -5.49
C ALA A 52 13.43 12.79 -6.45
N ALA A 53 12.73 12.70 -7.59
CA ALA A 53 13.03 11.76 -8.65
C ALA A 53 14.42 12.01 -9.24
N ALA A 54 14.78 13.28 -9.47
CA ALA A 54 16.11 13.67 -9.94
C ALA A 54 17.21 13.34 -8.91
N TYR A 55 16.96 13.57 -7.62
CA TYR A 55 17.87 13.17 -6.55
C TYR A 55 18.13 11.67 -6.57
N ALA A 56 17.07 10.86 -6.59
CA ALA A 56 17.21 9.41 -6.55
C ALA A 56 17.89 8.84 -7.81
N ALA A 57 17.54 9.35 -9.00
CA ALA A 57 18.24 9.02 -10.24
C ALA A 57 19.73 9.40 -10.17
N GLY A 58 20.05 10.54 -9.54
CA GLY A 58 21.41 10.98 -9.27
C GLY A 58 22.18 10.01 -8.37
N GLN A 59 21.57 9.52 -7.29
CA GLN A 59 22.15 8.50 -6.42
C GLN A 59 22.43 7.19 -7.17
N PHE A 60 21.45 6.66 -7.90
CA PHE A 60 21.64 5.46 -8.71
C PHE A 60 22.77 5.61 -9.75
N LYS A 61 22.85 6.78 -10.40
CA LYS A 61 23.95 7.09 -11.32
C LYS A 61 25.30 7.14 -10.61
N ALA A 62 25.38 7.75 -9.43
CA ALA A 62 26.61 7.79 -8.63
C ALA A 62 27.08 6.39 -8.21
N PHE A 63 26.15 5.46 -7.98
CA PHE A 63 26.44 4.06 -7.69
C PHE A 63 26.84 3.25 -8.93
N GLY A 64 26.82 3.83 -10.13
CA GLY A 64 27.19 3.16 -11.38
C GLY A 64 26.12 2.25 -11.99
N LEU A 65 24.89 2.30 -11.47
CA LEU A 65 23.76 1.55 -12.02
C LEU A 65 23.40 2.04 -13.41
N LYS A 66 22.66 1.23 -14.18
CA LYS A 66 22.22 1.60 -15.53
C LYS A 66 20.82 2.18 -15.50
N PRO A 67 20.51 3.22 -16.30
CA PRO A 67 19.14 3.66 -16.50
C PRO A 67 18.31 2.50 -17.08
N ALA A 68 17.10 2.32 -16.56
CA ALA A 68 16.17 1.31 -17.06
C ALA A 68 14.72 1.83 -17.10
N GLY A 69 14.52 3.14 -17.12
CA GLY A 69 13.24 3.77 -17.44
C GLY A 69 12.99 3.81 -18.95
N THR A 70 11.80 4.25 -19.35
CA THR A 70 11.49 4.50 -20.77
C THR A 70 12.09 5.81 -21.28
N ASP A 71 12.53 6.69 -20.36
CA ASP A 71 13.27 7.92 -20.62
C ASP A 71 14.45 8.05 -19.64
N GLY A 72 15.58 7.43 -19.99
CA GLY A 72 16.74 7.34 -19.09
C GLY A 72 16.39 6.59 -17.81
N TYR A 73 16.53 7.23 -16.65
CA TYR A 73 16.10 6.65 -15.36
C TYR A 73 14.60 6.78 -15.12
N LEU A 74 13.88 7.60 -15.89
CA LEU A 74 12.48 7.91 -15.61
C LEU A 74 11.54 7.03 -16.44
N GLN A 75 10.42 6.66 -15.84
CA GLN A 75 9.28 6.06 -16.53
C GLN A 75 8.07 6.98 -16.34
N PRO A 76 7.89 8.00 -17.21
CA PRO A 76 6.81 8.96 -17.08
C PRO A 76 5.44 8.35 -17.42
N MET A 77 4.41 8.83 -16.74
CA MET A 77 3.01 8.48 -16.95
C MET A 77 2.08 9.65 -16.60
N LYS A 78 0.87 9.64 -17.17
CA LYS A 78 -0.13 10.69 -16.99
C LYS A 78 -1.25 10.24 -16.07
N PHE A 79 -1.73 11.15 -15.25
CA PHE A 79 -2.82 10.95 -14.32
C PHE A 79 -3.91 11.98 -14.48
N THR A 80 -5.14 11.56 -14.21
CA THR A 80 -6.26 12.48 -13.98
C THR A 80 -6.35 12.73 -12.49
N VAL A 81 -6.42 14.01 -12.12
CA VAL A 81 -6.54 14.49 -10.75
C VAL A 81 -7.98 14.93 -10.55
N GLN A 82 -8.60 14.48 -9.46
CA GLN A 82 -9.95 14.89 -9.10
C GLN A 82 -9.96 15.42 -7.67
N ARG A 83 -10.45 16.64 -7.51
CA ARG A 83 -10.72 17.24 -6.20
C ARG A 83 -12.22 17.30 -6.00
N VAL A 84 -12.71 16.78 -4.87
CA VAL A 84 -14.08 17.00 -4.45
C VAL A 84 -14.16 18.33 -3.71
N LEU A 85 -15.10 19.19 -4.11
CA LEU A 85 -15.37 20.47 -3.49
C LEU A 85 -16.45 20.28 -2.43
N THR A 86 -16.05 20.15 -1.17
CA THR A 86 -16.96 19.94 -0.03
C THR A 86 -18.06 21.00 0.02
N ASP A 87 -17.70 22.29 -0.05
CA ASP A 87 -18.64 23.42 0.04
C ASP A 87 -19.59 23.50 -1.16
N GLY A 88 -19.22 22.89 -2.29
CA GLY A 88 -20.06 22.79 -3.49
C GLY A 88 -20.88 21.50 -3.57
N SER A 89 -20.72 20.59 -2.60
CA SER A 89 -21.37 19.28 -2.60
C SER A 89 -22.46 19.21 -1.51
N SER A 90 -23.46 18.35 -1.72
CA SER A 90 -24.53 18.13 -0.76
C SER A 90 -24.96 16.67 -0.71
N ALA A 91 -25.49 16.23 0.43
CA ALA A 91 -26.05 14.90 0.61
C ALA A 91 -27.23 14.92 1.59
N ALA A 92 -28.18 14.02 1.40
CA ALA A 92 -29.33 13.82 2.29
C ALA A 92 -29.76 12.35 2.27
N LEU A 93 -30.25 11.86 3.40
CA LEU A 93 -31.02 10.61 3.44
C LEU A 93 -32.47 10.94 3.09
N VAL A 94 -33.08 10.17 2.21
CA VAL A 94 -34.49 10.34 1.84
C VAL A 94 -35.31 9.22 2.48
N VAL A 95 -36.22 9.59 3.37
CA VAL A 95 -37.10 8.67 4.11
C VAL A 95 -38.53 9.11 3.86
N ASP A 96 -39.38 8.21 3.35
CA ASP A 96 -40.79 8.50 3.07
C ASP A 96 -40.99 9.77 2.20
N GLY A 97 -40.05 10.01 1.27
CA GLY A 97 -40.02 11.19 0.39
C GLY A 97 -39.53 12.50 1.03
N GLN A 98 -39.16 12.49 2.31
CA GLN A 98 -38.62 13.63 3.03
C GLN A 98 -37.09 13.58 3.08
N GLU A 99 -36.43 14.70 2.78
CA GLU A 99 -34.98 14.82 2.84
C GLU A 99 -34.52 15.14 4.28
N GLN A 100 -33.57 14.36 4.77
CA GLN A 100 -32.84 14.58 6.01
C GLN A 100 -31.40 14.96 5.65
N PRO A 101 -31.03 16.25 5.71
CA PRO A 101 -29.72 16.72 5.28
C PRO A 101 -28.57 16.05 6.06
N LEU A 102 -27.51 15.70 5.34
CA LEU A 102 -26.24 15.25 5.89
C LEU A 102 -25.17 16.32 5.69
N ARG A 103 -24.26 16.43 6.65
CA ARG A 103 -23.08 17.29 6.57
C ARG A 103 -21.96 16.54 5.84
N VAL A 104 -21.58 17.03 4.66
CA VAL A 104 -20.37 16.54 3.96
C VAL A 104 -19.14 16.93 4.78
N GLY A 105 -18.31 15.96 5.14
CA GLY A 105 -17.29 16.06 6.18
C GLY A 105 -17.71 15.32 7.46
N PRO A 106 -18.50 15.95 8.36
CA PRO A 106 -18.86 15.36 9.64
C PRO A 106 -19.65 14.04 9.57
N ASP A 107 -20.60 13.90 8.63
CA ASP A 107 -21.46 12.72 8.53
C ASP A 107 -20.95 11.73 7.45
N LEU A 108 -20.46 12.24 6.32
CA LEU A 108 -19.88 11.43 5.25
C LEU A 108 -18.70 12.12 4.55
N LEU A 109 -17.77 11.35 3.99
CA LEU A 109 -16.70 11.81 3.09
C LEU A 109 -16.94 11.26 1.69
N LEU A 110 -16.95 12.14 0.69
CA LEU A 110 -17.08 11.76 -0.71
C LEU A 110 -15.70 11.32 -1.26
N GLY A 111 -15.67 10.24 -2.04
CA GLY A 111 -14.43 9.71 -2.62
C GLY A 111 -13.90 10.56 -3.77
N ALA A 112 -12.58 10.61 -3.93
CA ALA A 112 -11.92 11.37 -5.02
C ALA A 112 -11.03 10.51 -5.94
N ARG A 113 -10.90 9.21 -5.66
CA ARG A 113 -9.99 8.30 -6.39
C ARG A 113 -10.61 7.64 -7.62
N LEU A 114 -11.90 7.86 -7.85
CA LEU A 114 -12.65 7.41 -9.01
C LEU A 114 -13.51 8.57 -9.55
N PRO A 115 -13.85 8.57 -10.85
CA PRO A 115 -14.84 9.52 -11.38
C PRO A 115 -16.15 9.43 -10.61
N GLN A 116 -16.55 10.54 -9.98
CA GLN A 116 -17.83 10.65 -9.25
C GLN A 116 -18.93 11.12 -10.20
N PRO A 117 -20.16 10.59 -10.09
CA PRO A 117 -21.30 11.19 -10.79
C PRO A 117 -21.61 12.57 -10.20
N LYS A 118 -22.05 13.51 -11.04
CA LYS A 118 -22.43 14.87 -10.60
C LYS A 118 -23.62 14.87 -9.63
N ALA A 119 -24.53 13.92 -9.79
CA ALA A 119 -25.66 13.73 -8.90
C ALA A 119 -26.07 12.26 -8.86
N ILE A 120 -26.63 11.83 -7.73
CA ILE A 120 -27.19 10.51 -7.57
C ILE A 120 -28.38 10.57 -6.60
N GLN A 121 -29.40 9.76 -6.87
CA GLN A 121 -30.40 9.40 -5.89
C GLN A 121 -30.69 7.91 -6.05
N ALA A 122 -30.40 7.11 -5.02
CA ALA A 122 -30.53 5.66 -5.11
C ALA A 122 -30.82 5.03 -3.73
N PRO A 123 -31.59 3.92 -3.70
CA PRO A 123 -31.82 3.17 -2.47
C PRO A 123 -30.55 2.61 -1.87
N LEU A 124 -30.52 2.49 -0.54
CA LEU A 124 -29.41 1.92 0.22
C LEU A 124 -29.68 0.47 0.65
N VAL A 125 -28.68 -0.40 0.47
CA VAL A 125 -28.69 -1.79 0.94
C VAL A 125 -27.41 -2.06 1.71
N PHE A 126 -27.52 -2.56 2.94
CA PHE A 126 -26.37 -3.05 3.68
C PHE A 126 -26.04 -4.48 3.26
N ILE A 127 -24.78 -4.77 2.94
CA ILE A 127 -24.35 -6.06 2.37
C ILE A 127 -23.37 -6.81 3.28
N GLY A 128 -23.30 -6.50 4.57
CA GLY A 128 -22.29 -7.12 5.45
C GLY A 128 -20.90 -6.56 5.17
N TYR A 129 -19.92 -7.41 4.86
CA TYR A 129 -18.54 -6.97 4.65
C TYR A 129 -18.23 -6.56 3.22
N GLY A 130 -19.10 -6.84 2.24
CA GLY A 130 -18.80 -6.61 0.82
C GLY A 130 -17.68 -7.50 0.28
N LEU A 131 -17.58 -8.74 0.77
CA LEU A 131 -16.64 -9.75 0.26
C LEU A 131 -17.30 -10.61 -0.83
N HIS A 132 -16.58 -10.81 -1.94
CA HIS A 132 -16.95 -11.75 -2.99
C HIS A 132 -15.82 -12.77 -3.13
N LEU A 133 -15.96 -13.90 -2.44
CA LEU A 133 -14.95 -14.95 -2.29
C LEU A 133 -15.57 -16.34 -2.57
N PRO A 134 -16.08 -16.59 -3.79
CA PRO A 134 -16.75 -17.85 -4.13
C PRO A 134 -15.88 -19.10 -3.93
N GLU A 135 -14.55 -18.97 -4.02
CA GLU A 135 -13.56 -20.02 -3.80
C GLU A 135 -13.58 -20.64 -2.39
N VAL A 136 -14.05 -19.89 -1.40
CA VAL A 136 -14.25 -20.37 -0.02
C VAL A 136 -15.73 -20.38 0.36
N GLY A 137 -16.62 -20.26 -0.63
CA GLY A 137 -18.06 -20.27 -0.44
C GLY A 137 -18.62 -19.08 0.34
N TYR A 138 -17.91 -17.93 0.34
CA TYR A 138 -18.36 -16.71 1.03
C TYR A 138 -18.64 -15.60 0.03
N ASP A 139 -19.90 -15.19 -0.09
CA ASP A 139 -20.31 -14.13 -1.02
C ASP A 139 -21.41 -13.27 -0.38
N ASP A 140 -21.03 -12.06 0.01
CA ASP A 140 -21.93 -11.06 0.58
C ASP A 140 -22.91 -10.46 -0.45
N PHE A 141 -22.63 -10.64 -1.74
CA PHE A 141 -23.48 -10.15 -2.82
C PHE A 141 -24.58 -11.15 -3.19
N ALA A 142 -24.41 -12.43 -2.81
CA ALA A 142 -25.35 -13.49 -3.16
C ALA A 142 -26.74 -13.24 -2.57
N GLY A 143 -27.76 -13.26 -3.42
CA GLY A 143 -29.16 -13.06 -3.02
C GLY A 143 -29.54 -11.61 -2.69
N GLN A 144 -28.62 -10.64 -2.81
CA GLN A 144 -28.92 -9.22 -2.62
C GLN A 144 -29.48 -8.60 -3.91
N ASP A 145 -30.55 -7.82 -3.81
CA ASP A 145 -31.03 -6.99 -4.92
C ASP A 145 -30.30 -5.65 -4.91
N LEU A 146 -29.27 -5.52 -5.75
CA LEU A 146 -28.42 -4.32 -5.85
C LEU A 146 -28.64 -3.49 -7.11
N LYS A 147 -29.55 -3.91 -8.01
CA LYS A 147 -29.76 -3.22 -9.29
C LYS A 147 -30.23 -1.78 -9.07
N GLY A 148 -29.41 -0.81 -9.47
CA GLY A 148 -29.71 0.61 -9.31
C GLY A 148 -29.57 1.13 -7.88
N LYS A 149 -28.94 0.37 -6.97
CA LYS A 149 -28.81 0.71 -5.55
C LYS A 149 -27.37 1.00 -5.16
N ILE A 150 -27.20 1.67 -4.04
CA ILE A 150 -25.89 1.91 -3.40
C ILE A 150 -25.70 0.85 -2.31
N ALA A 151 -24.60 0.10 -2.38
CA ALA A 151 -24.28 -0.89 -1.37
C ALA A 151 -23.46 -0.28 -0.21
N VAL A 152 -23.87 -0.55 1.01
CA VAL A 152 -23.22 -0.12 2.25
C VAL A 152 -22.55 -1.34 2.89
N TYR A 153 -21.28 -1.23 3.27
CA TYR A 153 -20.54 -2.35 3.83
C TYR A 153 -19.60 -1.94 4.96
N VAL A 154 -19.27 -2.87 5.86
CA VAL A 154 -18.27 -2.67 6.92
C VAL A 154 -16.94 -3.35 6.62
N ASN A 155 -15.84 -2.84 7.19
CA ASN A 155 -14.55 -3.54 7.16
C ASN A 155 -14.55 -4.74 8.12
N GLY A 156 -13.72 -5.75 7.83
CA GLY A 156 -13.60 -6.98 8.63
C GLY A 156 -13.83 -8.23 7.77
N GLY A 157 -14.33 -9.30 8.38
CA GLY A 157 -14.75 -10.51 7.69
C GLY A 157 -14.68 -11.73 8.59
N PRO A 158 -15.28 -12.87 8.18
CA PRO A 158 -15.25 -14.10 8.97
C PRO A 158 -13.82 -14.52 9.36
N GLY A 159 -13.65 -14.96 10.60
CA GLY A 159 -12.34 -15.35 11.15
C GLY A 159 -11.71 -16.58 10.46
N GLU A 160 -12.53 -17.41 9.84
CA GLU A 160 -12.12 -18.62 9.11
C GLU A 160 -11.46 -18.32 7.75
N ILE A 161 -11.63 -17.10 7.23
CA ILE A 161 -11.08 -16.69 5.92
C ILE A 161 -9.74 -16.00 6.14
N SER A 162 -8.73 -16.39 5.36
CA SER A 162 -7.38 -15.83 5.49
C SER A 162 -7.36 -14.32 5.27
N ALA A 163 -6.48 -13.64 6.01
CA ALA A 163 -6.33 -12.18 5.93
C ALA A 163 -5.99 -11.69 4.52
N ALA A 164 -5.08 -12.39 3.82
CA ALA A 164 -4.69 -12.05 2.46
C ALA A 164 -5.87 -12.14 1.48
N LEU A 165 -6.72 -13.16 1.64
CA LEU A 165 -7.90 -13.35 0.80
C LEU A 165 -8.98 -12.29 1.09
N LYS A 166 -9.28 -12.02 2.37
CA LYS A 166 -10.15 -10.91 2.77
C LYS A 166 -9.68 -9.58 2.19
N ALA A 167 -8.39 -9.29 2.32
CA ALA A 167 -7.79 -8.06 1.82
C ALA A 167 -7.84 -7.96 0.29
N HIS A 168 -7.60 -9.06 -0.44
CA HIS A 168 -7.71 -9.09 -1.90
C HIS A 168 -9.10 -8.66 -2.40
N SER A 169 -10.17 -9.14 -1.76
CA SER A 169 -11.56 -8.85 -2.15
C SER A 169 -12.02 -7.40 -1.83
N ARG A 170 -11.10 -6.51 -1.44
CA ARG A 170 -11.38 -5.11 -1.10
C ARG A 170 -11.13 -4.15 -2.27
N GLY A 171 -11.55 -2.90 -2.08
CA GLY A 171 -11.26 -1.81 -3.01
C GLY A 171 -11.89 -2.05 -4.38
N SER A 172 -11.07 -2.16 -5.42
CA SER A 172 -11.56 -2.39 -6.78
C SER A 172 -12.31 -3.71 -6.95
N GLU A 173 -11.94 -4.77 -6.21
CA GLU A 173 -12.65 -6.05 -6.31
C GLU A 173 -14.08 -5.95 -5.73
N THR A 174 -14.24 -5.27 -4.58
CA THR A 174 -15.57 -4.96 -4.03
C THR A 174 -16.42 -4.20 -5.03
N TRP A 175 -15.84 -3.21 -5.71
CA TRP A 175 -16.57 -2.47 -6.73
C TRP A 175 -16.92 -3.32 -7.96
N ARG A 176 -16.01 -4.17 -8.45
CA ARG A 176 -16.30 -5.07 -9.58
C ARG A 176 -17.45 -6.01 -9.25
N ALA A 177 -17.46 -6.61 -8.06
CA ALA A 177 -18.55 -7.46 -7.60
C ALA A 177 -19.87 -6.67 -7.46
N ALA A 178 -19.83 -5.49 -6.84
CA ALA A 178 -21.00 -4.63 -6.69
C ALA A 178 -21.59 -4.19 -8.04
N LYS A 179 -20.73 -3.74 -8.97
CA LYS A 179 -21.13 -3.34 -10.33
C LYS A 179 -21.69 -4.52 -11.11
N ALA A 180 -21.11 -5.72 -11.00
CA ALA A 180 -21.63 -6.94 -11.61
C ALA A 180 -23.02 -7.31 -11.07
N ALA A 181 -23.28 -7.04 -9.78
CA ALA A 181 -24.60 -7.19 -9.16
C ALA A 181 -25.57 -6.02 -9.47
N GLY A 182 -25.14 -5.01 -10.23
CA GLY A 182 -25.96 -3.88 -10.68
C GLY A 182 -25.96 -2.65 -9.77
N ALA A 183 -25.09 -2.61 -8.75
CA ALA A 183 -24.94 -1.45 -7.88
C ALA A 183 -24.43 -0.22 -8.65
N VAL A 184 -24.88 0.96 -8.24
CA VAL A 184 -24.48 2.27 -8.81
C VAL A 184 -23.51 3.03 -7.92
N GLY A 185 -23.24 2.53 -6.72
CA GLY A 185 -22.27 3.10 -5.81
C GLY A 185 -21.97 2.25 -4.58
N LEU A 186 -20.95 2.68 -3.84
CA LEU A 186 -20.51 2.08 -2.59
C LEU A 186 -20.41 3.12 -1.48
N ILE A 187 -20.82 2.74 -0.27
CA ILE A 187 -20.52 3.46 0.96
C ILE A 187 -19.77 2.53 1.90
N ALA A 188 -18.53 2.87 2.20
CA ALA A 188 -17.75 2.21 3.23
C ALA A 188 -18.15 2.73 4.61
N LEU A 189 -18.41 1.82 5.54
CA LEU A 189 -18.67 2.14 6.94
C LEU A 189 -17.54 1.53 7.78
N PRO A 190 -16.45 2.25 8.05
CA PRO A 190 -15.33 1.70 8.81
C PRO A 190 -15.77 1.32 10.23
N THR A 191 -15.21 0.25 10.77
CA THR A 191 -15.42 -0.11 12.18
C THR A 191 -14.38 0.58 13.06
N PRO A 192 -14.70 0.96 14.31
CA PRO A 192 -13.74 1.62 15.21
C PRO A 192 -12.41 0.86 15.37
N LYS A 193 -12.42 -0.49 15.41
CA LYS A 193 -11.20 -1.31 15.51
C LYS A 193 -10.36 -1.32 14.25
N SER A 194 -10.96 -1.10 13.07
CA SER A 194 -10.25 -1.05 11.79
C SER A 194 -9.65 0.33 11.46
N MET A 195 -9.98 1.36 12.25
CA MET A 195 -9.55 2.74 11.97
C MET A 195 -8.15 3.03 12.51
N ASP A 196 -7.19 3.18 11.60
CA ASP A 196 -5.84 3.67 11.91
C ASP A 196 -5.82 5.19 12.16
N VAL A 197 -6.65 5.93 11.42
CA VAL A 197 -6.69 7.39 11.41
C VAL A 197 -8.05 7.87 11.93
N PRO A 198 -8.10 8.71 12.99
CA PRO A 198 -9.35 9.27 13.50
C PRO A 198 -10.15 10.03 12.43
N TRP A 199 -11.48 9.98 12.52
CA TRP A 199 -12.37 10.62 11.52
C TRP A 199 -12.07 12.11 11.32
N ALA A 200 -11.80 12.85 12.39
CA ALA A 200 -11.47 14.27 12.31
C ALA A 200 -10.24 14.55 11.42
N ARG A 201 -9.23 13.68 11.46
CA ARG A 201 -8.04 13.78 10.58
C ARG A 201 -8.36 13.42 9.13
N GLN A 202 -9.22 12.43 8.91
CA GLN A 202 -9.69 12.09 7.56
C GLN A 202 -10.47 13.26 6.94
N MET A 203 -11.35 13.90 7.72
CA MET A 203 -12.10 15.08 7.31
C MET A 203 -11.18 16.25 6.96
N ALA A 204 -10.16 16.53 7.76
CA ALA A 204 -9.16 17.56 7.46
C ALA A 204 -8.39 17.31 6.15
N SER A 205 -8.34 16.05 5.70
CA SER A 205 -7.68 15.63 4.47
C SER A 205 -8.64 15.44 3.29
N ALA A 206 -9.95 15.60 3.49
CA ALA A 206 -10.97 15.29 2.47
C ALA A 206 -10.89 16.18 1.22
N GLY A 207 -10.35 17.40 1.36
CA GLY A 207 -10.09 18.31 0.23
C GLY A 207 -8.82 17.97 -0.57
N GLN A 208 -8.01 17.01 -0.11
CA GLN A 208 -6.84 16.55 -0.87
C GLN A 208 -7.31 15.86 -2.15
N PRO A 209 -6.72 16.18 -3.32
CA PRO A 209 -7.15 15.58 -4.56
C PRO A 209 -6.83 14.08 -4.59
N GLY A 210 -7.78 13.30 -5.10
CA GLY A 210 -7.54 11.93 -5.55
C GLY A 210 -6.98 11.89 -6.96
N MET A 211 -6.54 10.70 -7.39
CA MET A 211 -5.89 10.51 -8.67
C MET A 211 -6.17 9.12 -9.22
N TYR A 212 -6.22 9.00 -10.54
CA TYR A 212 -6.32 7.74 -11.27
C TYR A 212 -5.59 7.82 -12.61
N PRO A 213 -5.19 6.68 -13.21
CA PRO A 213 -4.51 6.67 -14.51
C PRO A 213 -5.30 7.42 -15.57
N ALA A 214 -4.63 8.28 -16.36
CA ALA A 214 -5.27 8.94 -17.48
C ALA A 214 -5.65 7.91 -18.57
N ASP A 215 -4.79 6.91 -18.77
CA ASP A 215 -5.04 5.74 -19.60
C ASP A 215 -6.11 4.83 -18.98
N GLU A 216 -7.24 4.65 -19.67
CA GLU A 216 -8.38 3.87 -19.18
C GLU A 216 -8.06 2.38 -19.06
N ASP A 217 -7.15 1.84 -19.89
CA ASP A 217 -6.76 0.43 -19.88
C ASP A 217 -6.02 0.06 -18.58
N LEU A 218 -5.50 1.06 -17.86
CA LEU A 218 -4.82 0.90 -16.58
C LEU A 218 -5.73 1.15 -15.38
N ARG A 219 -7.00 1.51 -15.60
CA ARG A 219 -7.95 1.73 -14.51
C ARG A 219 -8.55 0.41 -14.07
N ASP A 220 -8.55 0.17 -12.76
CA ASP A 220 -9.25 -1.00 -12.19
C ASP A 220 -10.78 -0.89 -12.34
N VAL A 221 -11.25 0.34 -12.56
CA VAL A 221 -12.65 0.74 -12.64
C VAL A 221 -12.83 1.71 -13.81
N THR A 222 -13.74 1.37 -14.73
CA THR A 222 -14.15 2.26 -15.83
C THR A 222 -15.54 2.85 -15.60
N GLY A 223 -15.72 4.08 -16.06
CA GLY A 223 -16.94 4.88 -15.86
C GLY A 223 -17.04 5.57 -14.50
N GLU A 224 -18.18 6.23 -14.28
CA GLU A 224 -18.52 6.85 -13.01
C GLU A 224 -18.96 5.80 -11.98
N ALA A 225 -18.60 6.03 -10.71
CA ALA A 225 -19.03 5.21 -9.59
C ALA A 225 -19.20 6.11 -8.37
N PHE A 226 -20.40 6.15 -7.80
CA PHE A 226 -20.58 6.88 -6.54
C PHE A 226 -19.79 6.18 -5.44
N SER A 227 -18.92 6.91 -4.74
CA SER A 227 -18.17 6.36 -3.62
C SER A 227 -18.15 7.33 -2.44
N ALA A 228 -18.38 6.82 -1.24
CA ALA A 228 -18.27 7.58 -0.01
C ALA A 228 -17.82 6.70 1.17
N SER A 229 -17.36 7.33 2.23
CA SER A 229 -17.22 6.74 3.56
C SER A 229 -18.20 7.42 4.51
N PHE A 230 -18.84 6.68 5.41
CA PHE A 230 -19.76 7.24 6.40
C PHE A 230 -19.14 7.24 7.79
N ASN A 231 -19.38 8.29 8.59
CA ASN A 231 -18.79 8.40 9.92
C ASN A 231 -19.39 7.32 10.85
N PRO A 232 -18.59 6.42 11.44
CA PRO A 232 -19.11 5.40 12.33
C PRO A 232 -19.82 5.96 13.57
N ALA A 233 -19.47 7.17 14.03
CA ALA A 233 -20.15 7.83 15.13
C ALA A 233 -21.58 8.30 14.77
N GLU A 234 -21.87 8.46 13.48
CA GLU A 234 -23.16 8.91 12.96
C GLU A 234 -23.94 7.77 12.29
N ALA A 235 -23.38 6.55 12.30
CA ALA A 235 -23.85 5.41 11.51
C ALA A 235 -25.30 5.04 11.75
N GLU A 236 -25.82 5.20 12.98
CA GLU A 236 -27.21 4.90 13.32
C GLU A 236 -28.23 5.65 12.45
N LYS A 237 -27.85 6.79 11.85
CA LYS A 237 -28.67 7.47 10.83
C LYS A 237 -29.01 6.55 9.65
N LEU A 238 -28.07 5.71 9.21
CA LEU A 238 -28.27 4.74 8.12
C LEU A 238 -29.16 3.57 8.53
N PHE A 239 -29.21 3.22 9.82
CA PHE A 239 -29.92 2.02 10.31
C PHE A 239 -31.32 2.33 10.88
N ALA A 240 -31.68 3.61 11.04
CA ALA A 240 -32.91 4.05 11.70
C ALA A 240 -34.23 3.43 11.16
N ARG A 241 -34.24 2.90 9.92
CA ARG A 241 -35.42 2.28 9.28
C ARG A 241 -35.20 0.82 8.87
N SER A 242 -34.06 0.21 9.22
CA SER A 242 -33.71 -1.14 8.77
C SER A 242 -34.24 -2.25 9.68
N GLY A 243 -34.60 -1.93 10.93
CA GLY A 243 -34.89 -2.93 11.97
C GLY A 243 -33.64 -3.53 12.64
N HIS A 244 -32.46 -3.00 12.29
CA HIS A 244 -31.16 -3.36 12.87
C HIS A 244 -30.48 -2.12 13.47
N THR A 245 -29.43 -2.30 14.26
CA THR A 245 -28.58 -1.21 14.77
C THR A 245 -27.14 -1.37 14.31
N PHE A 246 -26.39 -0.26 14.25
CA PHE A 246 -24.95 -0.36 13.96
C PHE A 246 -24.21 -1.10 15.08
N ALA A 247 -24.65 -0.97 16.33
CA ALA A 247 -24.10 -1.73 17.45
C ALA A 247 -24.18 -3.27 17.24
N GLN A 248 -25.28 -3.79 16.70
CA GLN A 248 -25.41 -5.22 16.36
C GLN A 248 -24.44 -5.64 15.26
N VAL A 249 -24.24 -4.78 14.25
CA VAL A 249 -23.26 -5.02 13.18
C VAL A 249 -21.84 -5.05 13.75
N LEU A 250 -21.50 -4.13 14.67
CA LEU A 250 -20.20 -4.09 15.33
C LEU A 250 -19.94 -5.32 16.19
N GLU A 251 -20.94 -5.81 16.93
CA GLU A 251 -20.80 -7.03 17.75
C GLU A 251 -20.40 -8.24 16.87
N LEU A 252 -21.07 -8.40 15.72
CA LEU A 252 -20.74 -9.47 14.78
C LEU A 252 -19.38 -9.26 14.11
N ALA A 253 -19.05 -8.02 13.74
CA ALA A 253 -17.75 -7.67 13.15
C ALA A 253 -16.59 -7.95 14.11
N ASP A 254 -16.74 -7.56 15.37
CA ASP A 254 -15.75 -7.77 16.43
C ASP A 254 -15.56 -9.24 16.78
N ALA A 255 -16.62 -10.04 16.64
CA ALA A 255 -16.57 -11.49 16.80
C ALA A 255 -16.12 -12.24 15.53
N ALA A 256 -15.74 -11.51 14.46
CA ALA A 256 -15.38 -12.04 13.15
C ALA A 256 -16.41 -13.05 12.62
N LYS A 257 -17.70 -12.73 12.77
CA LYS A 257 -18.82 -13.58 12.32
C LYS A 257 -19.36 -13.11 10.96
N PRO A 258 -19.93 -14.01 10.14
CA PRO A 258 -20.72 -13.62 8.97
C PRO A 258 -21.82 -12.62 9.33
N ILE A 259 -22.03 -11.60 8.47
CA ILE A 259 -23.06 -10.59 8.64
C ILE A 259 -23.99 -10.65 7.43
N LYS A 260 -25.27 -10.93 7.65
CA LYS A 260 -26.27 -10.96 6.57
C LYS A 260 -26.62 -9.54 6.14
N GLY A 261 -26.74 -9.33 4.83
CA GLY A 261 -27.24 -8.07 4.28
C GLY A 261 -28.74 -7.87 4.49
N PHE A 262 -29.18 -6.61 4.46
CA PHE A 262 -30.57 -6.18 4.61
C PHE A 262 -30.81 -4.80 4.00
N ALA A 263 -32.07 -4.50 3.68
CA ALA A 263 -32.46 -3.18 3.19
C ALA A 263 -32.35 -2.12 4.30
N LEU A 264 -31.82 -0.95 3.96
CA LEU A 264 -31.79 0.20 4.89
C LEU A 264 -33.09 1.03 4.86
N ASN A 265 -33.99 0.73 3.91
CA ASN A 265 -35.32 1.34 3.76
C ASN A 265 -35.28 2.87 3.66
N MET A 266 -34.28 3.38 2.92
CA MET A 266 -34.07 4.80 2.63
C MET A 266 -33.20 4.94 1.38
N ASP A 267 -33.22 6.13 0.78
CA ASP A 267 -32.30 6.48 -0.31
C ASP A 267 -31.20 7.41 0.20
N LEU A 268 -30.06 7.41 -0.51
CA LEU A 268 -29.14 8.54 -0.49
C LEU A 268 -29.41 9.41 -1.70
N LYS A 269 -29.56 10.72 -1.49
CA LYS A 269 -29.50 11.75 -2.52
C LYS A 269 -28.24 12.58 -2.34
N ALA A 270 -27.44 12.78 -3.38
CA ALA A 270 -26.23 13.60 -3.33
C ALA A 270 -25.99 14.39 -4.62
N GLN A 271 -25.40 15.57 -4.48
CA GLN A 271 -24.78 16.35 -5.55
C GLN A 271 -23.29 16.45 -5.25
N VAL A 272 -22.44 16.15 -6.23
CA VAL A 272 -20.99 16.12 -6.08
C VAL A 272 -20.37 17.15 -7.02
N ALA A 273 -19.78 18.19 -6.43
CA ALA A 273 -18.98 19.15 -7.17
C ALA A 273 -17.52 18.69 -7.21
N THR A 274 -16.92 18.65 -8.40
CA THR A 274 -15.53 18.23 -8.59
C THR A 274 -14.77 19.17 -9.51
N GLU A 275 -13.49 19.38 -9.22
CA GLU A 275 -12.51 19.91 -10.16
C GLU A 275 -11.67 18.76 -10.72
N VAL A 276 -11.47 18.74 -12.04
CA VAL A 276 -10.70 17.70 -12.72
C VAL A 276 -9.58 18.33 -13.52
N GLY A 277 -8.37 17.76 -13.40
CA GLY A 277 -7.19 18.19 -14.12
C GLY A 277 -6.32 17.01 -14.53
N GLN A 278 -5.20 17.31 -15.21
CA GLN A 278 -4.21 16.30 -15.58
C GLN A 278 -2.83 16.70 -15.04
N VAL A 279 -2.07 15.70 -14.59
CA VAL A 279 -0.66 15.84 -14.22
C VAL A 279 0.15 14.71 -14.82
N SER A 280 1.46 14.89 -14.89
CA SER A 280 2.42 13.84 -15.25
C SER A 280 3.36 13.62 -14.07
N SER A 281 3.77 12.38 -13.84
CA SER A 281 4.80 12.02 -12.87
C SER A 281 5.53 10.78 -13.35
N ALA A 282 6.65 10.41 -12.75
CA ALA A 282 7.48 9.31 -13.24
C ALA A 282 7.96 8.39 -12.13
N ASN A 283 7.99 7.08 -12.38
CA ASN A 283 8.81 6.19 -11.56
C ASN A 283 10.30 6.45 -11.88
N VAL A 284 11.20 6.16 -10.93
CA VAL A 284 12.64 6.11 -11.15
C VAL A 284 13.10 4.66 -11.19
N VAL A 285 13.70 4.23 -12.30
CA VAL A 285 14.06 2.85 -12.60
C VAL A 285 15.55 2.75 -12.92
N ALA A 286 16.28 2.01 -12.09
CA ALA A 286 17.70 1.71 -12.26
C ALA A 286 17.95 0.19 -12.29
N LYS A 287 18.99 -0.24 -13.01
CA LYS A 287 19.34 -1.65 -13.19
C LYS A 287 20.77 -1.95 -12.74
N LEU A 288 20.92 -2.96 -11.90
CA LEU A 288 22.15 -3.69 -11.65
C LEU A 288 22.17 -4.95 -12.54
N PRO A 289 23.03 -5.02 -13.58
CA PRO A 289 23.09 -6.20 -14.45
C PRO A 289 23.54 -7.46 -13.71
N GLY A 290 22.86 -8.58 -13.98
CA GLY A 290 23.25 -9.88 -13.46
C GLY A 290 24.52 -10.44 -14.10
N SER A 291 25.24 -11.29 -13.37
CA SER A 291 26.51 -11.91 -13.77
C SER A 291 26.33 -13.18 -14.60
N ASP A 292 25.21 -13.89 -14.48
CA ASP A 292 25.00 -15.17 -15.16
C ASP A 292 24.49 -14.97 -16.60
N PRO A 293 25.07 -15.60 -17.63
CA PRO A 293 24.68 -15.39 -19.03
C PRO A 293 23.22 -15.69 -19.35
N LYS A 294 22.58 -16.60 -18.60
CA LYS A 294 21.18 -17.00 -18.79
C LYS A 294 20.27 -16.25 -17.83
N LEU A 295 20.58 -16.28 -16.53
CA LEU A 295 19.70 -15.73 -15.50
C LEU A 295 19.69 -14.20 -15.49
N LYS A 296 20.69 -13.50 -16.03
CA LYS A 296 20.70 -12.02 -16.10
C LYS A 296 19.52 -11.43 -16.89
N ALA A 297 18.86 -12.23 -17.73
CA ALA A 297 17.66 -11.81 -18.46
C ALA A 297 16.47 -11.64 -17.52
N GLU A 298 16.40 -12.41 -16.43
CA GLU A 298 15.40 -12.27 -15.38
C GLU A 298 15.76 -11.11 -14.44
N ASN A 299 14.73 -10.41 -13.96
CA ASN A 299 14.83 -9.20 -13.15
C ASN A 299 14.07 -9.41 -11.84
N ILE A 300 14.79 -9.26 -10.72
CA ILE A 300 14.22 -9.08 -9.39
C ILE A 300 13.95 -7.59 -9.20
N VAL A 301 12.71 -7.21 -8.90
CA VAL A 301 12.33 -5.81 -8.70
C VAL A 301 12.33 -5.49 -7.21
N VAL A 302 12.98 -4.40 -6.83
CA VAL A 302 13.00 -3.87 -5.46
C VAL A 302 12.32 -2.51 -5.49
N THR A 303 11.24 -2.35 -4.74
CA THR A 303 10.39 -1.13 -4.75
C THR A 303 10.37 -0.41 -3.42
N ALA A 304 10.20 0.90 -3.50
CA ALA A 304 9.69 1.77 -2.45
C ALA A 304 8.97 2.92 -3.15
N HIS A 305 7.90 3.46 -2.58
CA HIS A 305 7.33 4.70 -3.11
C HIS A 305 8.18 5.91 -2.73
N LEU A 306 8.16 6.94 -3.58
CA LEU A 306 8.93 8.17 -3.43
C LEU A 306 8.04 9.37 -3.09
N ASP A 307 6.76 9.31 -3.46
CA ASP A 307 5.81 10.39 -3.24
C ASP A 307 5.26 10.40 -1.82
N HIS A 308 4.93 11.58 -1.32
CA HIS A 308 4.15 11.73 -0.08
C HIS A 308 3.01 12.73 -0.32
N LEU A 309 2.51 13.38 0.74
CA LEU A 309 1.28 14.19 0.68
C LEU A 309 1.45 15.62 0.16
N GLY A 310 2.69 16.13 0.05
CA GLY A 310 2.97 17.44 -0.55
C GLY A 310 2.87 18.64 0.38
N PRO A 311 2.58 19.83 -0.17
CA PRO A 311 2.39 21.05 0.60
C PRO A 311 1.17 20.95 1.53
N ASN A 312 1.29 21.58 2.70
CA ASN A 312 0.18 21.73 3.63
C ASN A 312 -0.65 22.96 3.25
N THR A 313 -1.85 22.74 2.74
CA THR A 313 -2.76 23.80 2.31
C THR A 313 -3.70 24.29 3.41
N THR A 314 -3.60 23.75 4.63
CA THR A 314 -4.48 24.15 5.77
C THR A 314 -4.11 25.50 6.37
N GLY A 315 -2.90 25.99 6.11
CA GLY A 315 -2.38 27.23 6.68
C GLY A 315 -1.97 27.14 8.16
N VAL A 316 -2.01 25.95 8.78
CA VAL A 316 -1.65 25.72 10.19
C VAL A 316 -0.56 24.65 10.29
N GLY A 317 0.50 24.93 11.05
CA GLY A 317 1.60 23.99 11.29
C GLY A 317 2.71 24.08 10.23
N ALA A 318 3.45 22.98 10.04
CA ALA A 318 4.53 22.91 9.05
C ALA A 318 3.99 23.12 7.61
N PRO A 319 4.77 23.73 6.71
CA PRO A 319 4.29 24.11 5.37
C PRO A 319 4.14 22.94 4.38
N TYR A 320 4.60 21.74 4.74
CA TYR A 320 4.47 20.52 3.94
C TYR A 320 4.48 19.29 4.85
N TYR A 321 4.00 18.17 4.30
CA TYR A 321 4.09 16.86 4.93
C TYR A 321 5.46 16.25 4.58
N ALA A 322 6.34 16.10 5.58
CA ALA A 322 7.73 15.74 5.34
C ALA A 322 7.89 14.26 4.92
N GLY A 323 7.10 13.35 5.50
CA GLY A 323 7.09 11.95 5.13
C GLY A 323 8.43 11.27 5.38
N ALA A 324 8.96 11.40 6.60
CA ALA A 324 10.30 10.93 6.95
C ALA A 324 10.34 9.38 7.07
N LEU A 325 9.38 8.77 7.78
CA LEU A 325 9.29 7.31 7.86
C LEU A 325 8.27 6.72 6.88
N ASP A 326 7.23 7.47 6.56
CA ASP A 326 6.34 7.23 5.44
C ASP A 326 6.53 8.36 4.42
N ASN A 327 7.55 8.29 3.57
CA ASN A 327 8.18 7.08 3.05
C ASN A 327 9.68 7.17 2.81
N ALA A 328 10.30 8.30 3.12
CA ALA A 328 11.70 8.55 2.79
C ALA A 328 12.65 7.49 3.38
N ALA A 329 12.30 6.89 4.53
CA ALA A 329 12.98 5.75 5.13
C ALA A 329 13.05 4.52 4.21
N GLY A 330 11.95 4.16 3.54
CA GLY A 330 11.94 3.04 2.58
C GLY A 330 12.80 3.33 1.35
N VAL A 331 12.75 4.56 0.85
CA VAL A 331 13.63 5.01 -0.24
C VAL A 331 15.11 4.96 0.17
N ALA A 332 15.44 5.43 1.38
CA ALA A 332 16.79 5.39 1.92
C ALA A 332 17.34 3.95 1.99
N SER A 333 16.51 3.00 2.44
CA SER A 333 16.85 1.57 2.44
C SER A 333 17.13 1.04 1.03
N VAL A 334 16.28 1.35 0.04
CA VAL A 334 16.52 0.95 -1.36
C VAL A 334 17.82 1.54 -1.89
N LEU A 335 18.12 2.81 -1.60
CA LEU A 335 19.34 3.48 -2.05
C LEU A 335 20.60 2.84 -1.43
N GLU A 336 20.60 2.56 -0.13
CA GLU A 336 21.74 1.94 0.55
C GLU A 336 21.96 0.50 0.10
N ILE A 337 20.89 -0.30 -0.03
CA ILE A 337 20.99 -1.66 -0.59
C ILE A 337 21.55 -1.61 -2.03
N ALA A 338 21.06 -0.68 -2.86
CA ALA A 338 21.54 -0.53 -4.22
C ALA A 338 23.04 -0.15 -4.29
N ARG A 339 23.48 0.75 -3.39
CA ARG A 339 24.89 1.14 -3.23
C ARG A 339 25.75 -0.06 -2.84
N GLU A 340 25.35 -0.83 -1.84
CA GLU A 340 26.09 -2.00 -1.36
C GLU A 340 26.19 -3.10 -2.42
N MET A 341 25.08 -3.41 -3.08
CA MET A 341 25.05 -4.43 -4.15
C MET A 341 25.90 -4.01 -5.35
N SER A 342 25.93 -2.72 -5.71
CA SER A 342 26.77 -2.22 -6.80
C SER A 342 28.26 -2.24 -6.45
N ALA A 343 28.60 -2.04 -5.18
CA ALA A 343 29.98 -2.09 -4.68
C ALA A 343 30.47 -3.53 -4.41
N ALA A 344 29.59 -4.52 -4.43
CA ALA A 344 29.95 -5.91 -4.19
C ALA A 344 30.88 -6.45 -5.28
N LYS A 345 31.85 -7.30 -4.90
CA LYS A 345 32.83 -7.90 -5.83
C LYS A 345 32.17 -8.77 -6.91
N THR A 346 31.02 -9.35 -6.61
CA THR A 346 30.30 -10.26 -7.48
C THR A 346 28.86 -9.81 -7.60
N ALA A 347 28.44 -9.45 -8.81
CA ALA A 347 27.05 -9.16 -9.10
C ALA A 347 26.18 -10.43 -8.95
N PRO A 348 24.92 -10.31 -8.51
CA PRO A 348 23.99 -11.44 -8.45
C PRO A 348 23.79 -12.10 -9.82
N LYS A 349 23.35 -13.36 -9.86
CA LYS A 349 23.15 -14.07 -11.13
C LYS A 349 22.06 -13.44 -11.99
N ARG A 350 20.90 -13.13 -11.40
CA ARG A 350 19.83 -12.33 -12.02
C ARG A 350 20.12 -10.85 -11.96
N SER A 351 19.52 -10.09 -12.87
CA SER A 351 19.54 -8.63 -12.76
C SER A 351 18.63 -8.17 -11.62
N VAL A 352 18.96 -7.02 -11.04
CA VAL A 352 18.10 -6.35 -10.04
C VAL A 352 17.67 -5.00 -10.61
N LEU A 353 16.36 -4.73 -10.54
CA LEU A 353 15.77 -3.45 -10.87
C LEU A 353 15.38 -2.75 -9.57
N PHE A 354 15.93 -1.57 -9.33
CA PHE A 354 15.51 -0.68 -8.26
C PHE A 354 14.48 0.29 -8.84
N VAL A 355 13.26 0.27 -8.31
CA VAL A 355 12.11 0.99 -8.85
C VAL A 355 11.50 1.84 -7.74
N LEU A 356 11.79 3.12 -7.74
CA LEU A 356 11.17 4.07 -6.83
C LEU A 356 9.91 4.64 -7.49
N VAL A 357 8.74 4.35 -6.93
CA VAL A 357 7.47 4.60 -7.62
C VAL A 357 6.83 5.93 -7.24
N THR A 358 6.00 6.44 -8.14
CA THR A 358 5.12 7.59 -7.91
C THR A 358 3.69 7.14 -7.58
N GLY A 359 2.88 8.00 -6.96
CA GLY A 359 1.45 7.83 -6.82
C GLY A 359 1.00 6.68 -5.93
N GLU A 360 1.84 6.19 -5.02
CA GLU A 360 1.43 5.16 -4.04
C GLU A 360 0.33 5.72 -3.14
N GLU A 361 0.52 6.94 -2.65
CA GLU A 361 -0.38 7.68 -1.74
C GLU A 361 -1.77 7.92 -2.34
N LYS A 362 -1.85 7.83 -3.67
CA LYS A 362 -3.06 8.01 -4.44
C LYS A 362 -3.71 6.70 -4.88
N GLY A 363 -3.12 5.55 -4.52
CA GLY A 363 -3.65 4.21 -4.77
C GLY A 363 -2.74 3.35 -5.65
N LEU A 364 -1.46 3.24 -5.30
CA LEU A 364 -0.48 2.34 -5.93
C LEU A 364 -0.27 2.60 -7.43
N LEU A 365 -0.36 3.86 -7.86
CA LEU A 365 -0.50 4.19 -9.28
C LEU A 365 0.77 3.88 -10.09
N GLY A 366 1.95 4.23 -9.57
CA GLY A 366 3.23 4.01 -10.24
C GLY A 366 3.64 2.53 -10.26
N SER A 367 3.43 1.79 -9.17
CA SER A 367 3.69 0.34 -9.16
C SER A 367 2.72 -0.42 -10.05
N LYS A 368 1.44 -0.03 -10.10
CA LYS A 368 0.47 -0.58 -11.06
C LYS A 368 0.91 -0.36 -12.49
N TYR A 369 1.36 0.87 -12.81
CA TYR A 369 1.89 1.18 -14.13
C TYR A 369 3.11 0.31 -14.45
N PHE A 370 4.09 0.21 -13.55
CA PHE A 370 5.30 -0.59 -13.79
C PHE A 370 4.98 -2.08 -13.94
N ALA A 371 4.14 -2.65 -13.07
CA ALA A 371 3.78 -4.06 -13.13
C ALA A 371 2.96 -4.41 -14.39
N GLY A 372 2.10 -3.50 -14.85
CA GLY A 372 1.29 -3.69 -16.06
C GLY A 372 2.04 -3.38 -17.38
N LYS A 373 2.93 -2.39 -17.36
CA LYS A 373 3.70 -1.87 -18.51
C LYS A 373 5.17 -1.64 -18.10
N PRO A 374 5.93 -2.70 -17.78
CA PRO A 374 7.33 -2.55 -17.35
C PRO A 374 8.19 -2.00 -18.49
N SER A 375 9.26 -1.28 -18.13
CA SER A 375 10.27 -0.77 -19.07
C SER A 375 11.25 -1.84 -19.57
N VAL A 376 11.08 -3.08 -19.12
CA VAL A 376 11.78 -4.30 -19.55
C VAL A 376 10.76 -5.30 -20.10
N PRO A 377 11.16 -6.37 -20.82
CA PRO A 377 10.21 -7.37 -21.30
C PRO A 377 9.32 -7.90 -20.14
N PRO A 378 7.98 -7.92 -20.25
CA PRO A 378 7.11 -8.23 -19.10
C PRO A 378 7.40 -9.59 -18.44
N ALA A 379 7.61 -10.64 -19.23
CA ALA A 379 7.94 -11.98 -18.73
C ALA A 379 9.30 -12.07 -18.02
N SER A 380 10.13 -11.04 -18.12
CA SER A 380 11.43 -11.00 -17.46
C SER A 380 11.37 -10.53 -16.01
N VAL A 381 10.25 -9.97 -15.56
CA VAL A 381 10.08 -9.59 -14.15
C VAL A 381 9.56 -10.80 -13.39
N VAL A 382 10.40 -11.37 -12.52
CA VAL A 382 10.12 -12.68 -11.89
C VAL A 382 9.83 -12.58 -10.39
N ALA A 383 10.09 -11.42 -9.77
CA ALA A 383 9.84 -11.18 -8.36
C ALA A 383 9.75 -9.70 -8.04
N ASN A 384 9.05 -9.36 -6.96
CA ASN A 384 9.08 -8.06 -6.31
C ASN A 384 9.37 -8.16 -4.80
N LEU A 385 10.19 -7.24 -4.28
CA LEU A 385 10.41 -7.02 -2.86
C LEU A 385 10.16 -5.54 -2.55
N ASN A 386 9.17 -5.25 -1.73
CA ASN A 386 8.72 -3.89 -1.43
C ASN A 386 9.14 -3.42 -0.02
N MET A 387 9.61 -2.17 0.06
CA MET A 387 10.07 -1.49 1.26
C MET A 387 9.24 -0.24 1.48
N ASP A 388 8.31 -0.32 2.42
CA ASP A 388 7.42 0.80 2.76
C ASP A 388 7.19 0.81 4.27
N MET A 389 7.38 1.98 4.87
CA MET A 389 7.07 2.30 6.26
C MET A 389 7.55 1.20 7.20
N ALA A 390 8.86 0.93 7.15
CA ALA A 390 9.51 -0.13 7.92
C ALA A 390 9.46 0.14 9.44
N LEU A 391 9.42 1.41 9.84
CA LEU A 391 9.36 1.90 11.23
C LEU A 391 10.53 1.43 12.12
N PRO A 392 11.78 1.89 11.86
CA PRO A 392 12.93 1.66 12.73
C PRO A 392 12.79 2.47 14.04
N LEU A 393 11.83 2.09 14.88
CA LEU A 393 11.47 2.75 16.15
C LEU A 393 11.81 1.87 17.36
N TRP A 394 12.29 0.65 17.13
CA TRP A 394 12.68 -0.32 18.15
C TRP A 394 13.72 -1.27 17.58
N THR A 395 14.28 -2.13 18.44
CA THR A 395 15.27 -3.14 18.06
C THR A 395 14.75 -4.09 16.98
N PHE A 396 15.55 -4.30 15.93
CA PHE A 396 15.24 -5.23 14.85
C PHE A 396 15.62 -6.66 15.24
N ASP A 397 14.72 -7.34 15.95
CA ASP A 397 14.83 -8.76 16.31
C ASP A 397 13.72 -9.64 15.68
N SER A 398 12.81 -9.00 14.95
CA SER A 398 11.67 -9.64 14.31
C SER A 398 11.27 -8.89 13.04
N VAL A 399 10.71 -9.62 12.09
CA VAL A 399 10.32 -9.11 10.77
C VAL A 399 8.88 -9.54 10.45
N LEU A 400 8.07 -8.57 10.01
CA LEU A 400 6.76 -8.80 9.44
C LEU A 400 6.89 -8.85 7.92
N ILE A 401 6.42 -9.93 7.31
CA ILE A 401 6.54 -10.16 5.86
C ILE A 401 5.16 -10.48 5.27
N TYR A 402 4.60 -9.53 4.54
CA TYR A 402 3.38 -9.75 3.77
C TYR A 402 3.68 -10.62 2.54
N GLY A 403 2.83 -11.64 2.30
CA GLY A 403 2.97 -12.57 1.17
C GLY A 403 3.89 -13.76 1.43
N ILE A 404 4.37 -13.93 2.67
CA ILE A 404 5.38 -14.94 3.01
C ILE A 404 4.92 -16.39 2.76
N ASP A 405 3.62 -16.65 2.69
CA ASP A 405 3.12 -18.02 2.47
C ASP A 405 2.70 -18.28 1.01
N GLU A 406 2.77 -17.27 0.14
CA GLU A 406 2.16 -17.35 -1.20
C GLU A 406 3.07 -17.90 -2.28
N SER A 407 4.39 -17.78 -2.11
CA SER A 407 5.38 -18.15 -3.14
C SER A 407 6.61 -18.81 -2.57
N THR A 408 7.44 -19.39 -3.42
CA THR A 408 8.74 -19.97 -3.03
C THR A 408 9.69 -18.94 -2.42
N MET A 409 9.47 -17.64 -2.65
CA MET A 409 10.26 -16.58 -2.00
C MET A 409 10.03 -16.55 -0.49
N GLY A 410 8.86 -16.96 -0.03
CA GLY A 410 8.55 -17.12 1.38
C GLY A 410 9.49 -18.06 2.11
N ASP A 411 9.84 -19.19 1.47
CA ASP A 411 10.74 -20.17 2.04
C ASP A 411 12.18 -19.62 2.11
N THR A 412 12.60 -18.86 1.09
CA THR A 412 13.88 -18.14 1.11
C THR A 412 13.90 -17.07 2.21
N ALA A 413 12.82 -16.31 2.37
CA ALA A 413 12.70 -15.28 3.40
C ALA A 413 12.75 -15.87 4.83
N LYS A 414 12.05 -16.99 5.07
CA LYS A 414 12.11 -17.73 6.34
C LYS A 414 13.53 -18.25 6.63
N ALA A 415 14.22 -18.76 5.62
CA ALA A 415 15.60 -19.21 5.77
C ALA A 415 16.56 -18.05 6.08
N ALA A 416 16.41 -16.92 5.39
CA ALA A 416 17.20 -15.71 5.63
C ALA A 416 16.95 -15.14 7.03
N ALA A 417 15.68 -15.08 7.48
CA ALA A 417 15.32 -14.60 8.81
C ALA A 417 15.94 -15.50 9.90
N LYS A 418 15.86 -16.82 9.74
CA LYS A 418 16.52 -17.78 10.63
C LYS A 418 18.03 -17.58 10.68
N ALA A 419 18.68 -17.37 9.53
CA ALA A 419 20.12 -17.12 9.47
C ALA A 419 20.53 -15.80 10.14
N ALA A 420 19.65 -14.81 10.14
CA ALA A 420 19.82 -13.52 10.81
C ALA A 420 19.34 -13.52 12.28
N ASN A 421 18.88 -14.67 12.80
CA ASN A 421 18.28 -14.78 14.14
C ASN A 421 17.09 -13.82 14.36
N LEU A 422 16.26 -13.65 13.33
CA LEU A 422 15.04 -12.85 13.36
C LEU A 422 13.81 -13.75 13.51
N GLU A 423 12.89 -13.36 14.41
CA GLU A 423 11.56 -13.96 14.46
C GLU A 423 10.72 -13.46 13.28
N VAL A 424 10.11 -14.37 12.53
CA VAL A 424 9.08 -13.99 11.54
C VAL A 424 7.73 -13.92 12.26
N VAL A 425 7.10 -12.75 12.24
CA VAL A 425 5.79 -12.54 12.86
C VAL A 425 4.68 -12.45 11.81
N ALA A 426 3.50 -12.96 12.18
CA ALA A 426 2.28 -12.79 11.39
C ALA A 426 1.74 -11.35 11.51
N ASP A 427 0.85 -10.95 10.58
CA ASP A 427 0.16 -9.66 10.67
C ASP A 427 -0.69 -9.61 11.95
N PRO A 428 -0.37 -8.72 12.92
CA PRO A 428 -1.11 -8.64 14.16
C PRO A 428 -2.51 -8.01 13.97
N TYR A 429 -2.75 -7.31 12.86
CA TYR A 429 -4.00 -6.56 12.64
C TYR A 429 -4.55 -6.74 11.22
N PRO A 430 -4.97 -7.96 10.84
CA PRO A 430 -5.35 -8.30 9.47
C PRO A 430 -6.52 -7.47 8.91
N ASP A 431 -7.45 -7.02 9.75
CA ASP A 431 -8.61 -6.23 9.33
C ASP A 431 -8.25 -4.79 8.91
N ARG A 432 -7.00 -4.35 9.13
CA ARG A 432 -6.45 -3.11 8.54
C ARG A 432 -6.16 -3.24 7.04
N ASN A 433 -6.27 -4.46 6.47
CA ASN A 433 -6.03 -4.78 5.07
C ASN A 433 -4.63 -4.39 4.57
N SER A 434 -3.63 -4.35 5.46
CA SER A 434 -2.26 -3.91 5.15
C SER A 434 -1.61 -4.69 4.00
N PHE A 435 -2.00 -5.96 3.80
CA PHE A 435 -1.53 -6.81 2.72
C PHE A 435 -1.69 -6.21 1.31
N ILE A 436 -2.74 -5.40 1.07
CA ILE A 436 -3.03 -4.79 -0.25
C ILE A 436 -2.74 -3.28 -0.32
N ARG A 437 -2.19 -2.70 0.75
CA ARG A 437 -2.04 -1.23 0.92
C ARG A 437 -0.64 -0.72 0.57
N SER A 438 0.13 -1.48 -0.20
CA SER A 438 1.47 -1.05 -0.65
C SER A 438 1.84 -1.75 -1.96
N ASP A 439 2.94 -1.31 -2.56
CA ASP A 439 3.25 -1.52 -3.98
C ASP A 439 3.43 -2.98 -4.40
N GLN A 440 3.78 -3.89 -3.48
CA GLN A 440 3.89 -5.32 -3.78
C GLN A 440 2.62 -5.87 -4.41
N TYR A 441 1.45 -5.35 -4.01
CA TYR A 441 0.17 -5.87 -4.44
C TYR A 441 -0.09 -5.65 -5.94
N SER A 442 0.46 -4.58 -6.51
CA SER A 442 0.44 -4.35 -7.96
C SER A 442 1.13 -5.47 -8.73
N PHE A 443 2.24 -6.01 -8.19
CA PHE A 443 2.97 -7.14 -8.77
C PHE A 443 2.21 -8.45 -8.59
N ILE A 444 1.62 -8.68 -7.42
CA ILE A 444 0.75 -9.84 -7.16
C ILE A 444 -0.37 -9.92 -8.20
N ARG A 445 -1.09 -8.81 -8.45
CA ARG A 445 -2.16 -8.75 -9.47
C ARG A 445 -1.66 -8.90 -10.90
N ALA A 446 -0.39 -8.58 -11.16
CA ALA A 446 0.25 -8.81 -12.44
C ALA A 446 0.77 -10.26 -12.62
N GLY A 447 0.62 -11.12 -11.60
CA GLY A 447 1.06 -12.51 -11.64
C GLY A 447 2.49 -12.73 -11.15
N ILE A 448 3.12 -11.72 -10.59
CA ILE A 448 4.52 -11.73 -10.17
C ILE A 448 4.57 -11.99 -8.65
N PRO A 449 5.26 -13.05 -8.19
CA PRO A 449 5.49 -13.26 -6.77
C PRO A 449 6.08 -12.02 -6.10
N ALA A 450 5.49 -11.59 -4.98
CA ALA A 450 5.90 -10.36 -4.30
C ALA A 450 5.87 -10.50 -2.77
N LEU A 451 6.77 -9.79 -2.08
CA LEU A 451 6.83 -9.66 -0.63
C LEU A 451 6.92 -8.19 -0.22
N SER A 452 6.39 -7.83 0.95
CA SER A 452 6.59 -6.52 1.57
C SER A 452 7.03 -6.65 3.02
N PHE A 453 7.94 -5.80 3.45
CA PHE A 453 8.67 -5.97 4.71
C PHE A 453 8.47 -4.80 5.67
N LYS A 454 8.29 -5.09 6.95
CA LYS A 454 8.26 -4.12 8.05
C LYS A 454 8.95 -4.68 9.29
N PHE A 455 9.28 -3.82 10.25
CA PHE A 455 9.72 -4.28 11.57
C PHE A 455 8.61 -5.09 12.24
N GLY A 456 8.98 -6.22 12.85
CA GLY A 456 8.04 -7.11 13.51
C GLY A 456 7.59 -6.60 14.87
N PHE A 457 6.32 -6.87 15.19
CA PHE A 457 5.74 -6.69 16.52
C PHE A 457 4.55 -7.66 16.71
N LYS A 458 4.14 -7.88 17.96
CA LYS A 458 3.01 -8.74 18.33
C LYS A 458 1.88 -7.91 18.92
N GLU A 459 0.64 -8.31 18.66
CA GLU A 459 -0.53 -7.66 19.28
C GLU A 459 -0.39 -7.63 20.81
N GLY A 460 -0.75 -6.49 21.42
CA GLY A 460 -0.68 -6.29 22.87
C GLY A 460 0.72 -6.01 23.44
N SER A 461 1.78 -6.02 22.62
CA SER A 461 3.13 -5.64 23.05
C SER A 461 3.33 -4.12 23.12
N ASP A 462 4.37 -3.67 23.84
CA ASP A 462 4.77 -2.25 23.87
C ASP A 462 5.05 -1.70 22.46
N ARG A 463 5.61 -2.53 21.56
CA ARG A 463 5.86 -2.17 20.16
C ARG A 463 4.56 -1.97 19.39
N ALA A 464 3.52 -2.75 19.67
CA ALA A 464 2.20 -2.50 19.10
C ALA A 464 1.59 -1.18 19.60
N ALA A 465 1.85 -0.80 20.86
CA ALA A 465 1.44 0.51 21.37
C ALA A 465 2.21 1.65 20.68
N ILE A 466 3.54 1.52 20.49
CA ILE A 466 4.36 2.48 19.73
C ILE A 466 3.83 2.63 18.30
N GLU A 467 3.61 1.52 17.60
CA GLU A 467 3.10 1.51 16.21
C GLU A 467 1.72 2.18 16.12
N ARG A 468 0.82 1.84 17.03
CA ARG A 468 -0.52 2.43 17.08
C ARG A 468 -0.48 3.94 17.31
N THR A 469 0.34 4.40 18.25
CA THR A 469 0.52 5.84 18.52
C THR A 469 1.12 6.54 17.31
N TRP A 470 2.16 5.95 16.70
CA TRP A 470 2.77 6.50 15.49
C TRP A 470 1.74 6.62 14.34
N ARG A 471 0.89 5.62 14.13
CA ARG A 471 -0.19 5.72 13.13
C ARG A 471 -1.21 6.79 13.43
N ALA A 472 -1.63 6.90 14.68
CA ALA A 472 -2.63 7.87 15.08
C ALA A 472 -2.12 9.31 14.90
N GLU A 473 -0.85 9.56 15.24
CA GLU A 473 -0.29 10.90 15.40
C GLU A 473 0.63 11.35 14.24
N ARG A 474 1.36 10.42 13.61
CA ARG A 474 2.43 10.74 12.64
C ARG A 474 2.14 10.26 11.23
N TYR A 475 1.57 9.06 11.05
CA TYR A 475 1.20 8.55 9.72
C TYR A 475 0.32 9.57 8.97
N HIS A 476 0.73 9.96 7.77
CA HIS A 476 0.06 10.97 6.94
C HIS A 476 -0.17 12.31 7.67
N ALA A 477 0.76 12.70 8.55
CA ALA A 477 0.66 13.91 9.36
C ALA A 477 1.91 14.77 9.25
N LEU A 478 1.79 16.04 9.64
CA LEU A 478 2.91 16.98 9.71
C LEU A 478 4.00 16.52 10.69
N ALA A 479 3.64 15.66 11.65
CA ALA A 479 4.55 15.10 12.65
C ALA A 479 5.36 13.89 12.16
N ASP A 480 5.15 13.40 10.94
CA ASP A 480 6.13 12.50 10.30
C ASP A 480 7.31 13.32 9.75
N ASP A 481 8.07 13.91 10.67
CA ASP A 481 9.16 14.84 10.43
C ASP A 481 10.52 14.30 10.92
N LEU A 482 11.57 15.10 10.77
CA LEU A 482 12.94 14.71 11.14
C LEU A 482 13.22 14.76 12.66
N ALA A 483 12.30 15.27 13.47
CA ALA A 483 12.46 15.37 14.92
C ALA A 483 11.95 14.12 15.66
N GLN A 484 11.32 13.19 14.95
CA GLN A 484 10.81 11.96 15.53
C GLN A 484 11.94 10.98 15.92
N PRO A 485 11.71 10.09 16.91
CA PRO A 485 12.71 9.09 17.30
C PRO A 485 12.97 8.11 16.17
N VAL A 486 14.23 7.72 15.98
CA VAL A 486 14.67 6.76 14.95
C VAL A 486 15.89 5.96 15.42
N GLU A 487 15.78 4.64 15.33
CA GLU A 487 16.84 3.67 15.61
C GLU A 487 17.65 3.40 14.34
N LYS A 488 18.55 4.33 13.98
CA LYS A 488 19.32 4.29 12.71
C LYS A 488 20.14 3.00 12.54
N ALA A 489 20.74 2.52 13.62
CA ALA A 489 21.50 1.26 13.59
C ALA A 489 20.60 0.05 13.29
N GLU A 490 19.34 0.08 13.71
CA GLU A 490 18.38 -0.98 13.43
C GLU A 490 17.88 -0.94 11.99
N ALA A 491 17.76 0.26 11.40
CA ALA A 491 17.52 0.41 9.96
C ALA A 491 18.64 -0.22 9.12
N VAL A 492 19.92 -0.05 9.52
CA VAL A 492 21.06 -0.72 8.85
C VAL A 492 20.97 -2.24 8.93
N LYS A 493 20.55 -2.80 10.08
CA LYS A 493 20.35 -4.26 10.21
C LYS A 493 19.23 -4.77 9.31
N PHE A 494 18.15 -3.99 9.20
CA PHE A 494 17.05 -4.28 8.29
C PHE A 494 17.52 -4.29 6.83
N ASP A 495 18.29 -3.27 6.42
CA ASP A 495 18.86 -3.18 5.08
C ASP A 495 19.81 -4.33 4.77
N ALA A 496 20.68 -4.71 5.72
CA ALA A 496 21.58 -5.85 5.58
C ALA A 496 20.82 -7.17 5.41
N PHE A 497 19.75 -7.38 6.17
CA PHE A 497 18.86 -8.54 6.02
C PHE A 497 18.21 -8.56 4.62
N LEU A 498 17.66 -7.44 4.17
CA LEU A 498 17.00 -7.35 2.86
C LEU A 498 17.98 -7.49 1.71
N GLY A 499 19.13 -6.83 1.74
CA GLY A 499 20.18 -6.95 0.72
C GLY A 499 20.66 -8.39 0.59
N ARG A 500 20.80 -9.12 1.71
CA ARG A 500 21.10 -10.55 1.69
C ARG A 500 19.97 -11.37 1.07
N LEU A 501 18.72 -11.14 1.47
CA LEU A 501 17.56 -11.84 0.93
C LEU A 501 17.41 -11.62 -0.59
N ILE A 502 17.55 -10.39 -1.06
CA ILE A 502 17.53 -10.04 -2.49
C ILE A 502 18.63 -10.81 -3.23
N THR A 503 19.84 -10.85 -2.67
CA THR A 503 20.97 -11.60 -3.23
C THR A 503 20.70 -13.09 -3.29
N ASP A 504 20.14 -13.67 -2.22
CA ASP A 504 19.82 -15.10 -2.15
C ASP A 504 18.74 -15.49 -3.19
N ILE A 505 17.69 -14.68 -3.33
CA ILE A 505 16.66 -14.87 -4.37
C ILE A 505 17.25 -14.71 -5.78
N ALA A 506 18.05 -13.66 -6.00
CA ALA A 506 18.66 -13.40 -7.30
C ALA A 506 19.67 -14.50 -7.71
N ASN A 507 20.26 -15.20 -6.75
CA ASN A 507 21.22 -16.28 -6.96
C ASN A 507 20.60 -17.69 -6.97
N ALA A 508 19.34 -17.83 -6.56
CA ALA A 508 18.64 -19.11 -6.53
C ALA A 508 18.64 -19.79 -7.92
N PRO A 509 18.84 -21.10 -8.03
CA PRO A 509 18.85 -21.75 -9.35
C PRO A 509 17.48 -21.70 -10.04
N ALA A 510 16.40 -21.82 -9.26
CA ALA A 510 15.03 -21.78 -9.76
C ALA A 510 14.48 -20.35 -9.75
N THR A 511 13.68 -20.02 -10.77
CA THR A 511 12.90 -18.79 -10.84
C THR A 511 11.82 -18.81 -9.75
N PRO A 512 11.59 -17.70 -9.03
CA PRO A 512 10.50 -17.61 -8.06
C PRO A 512 9.15 -17.96 -8.69
N LYS A 513 8.32 -18.72 -7.95
CA LYS A 513 6.99 -19.13 -8.40
C LYS A 513 5.99 -19.12 -7.26
N TRP A 514 4.72 -18.94 -7.61
CA TRP A 514 3.60 -19.18 -6.69
C TRP A 514 3.60 -20.62 -6.20
N LYS A 515 3.19 -20.83 -4.95
CA LYS A 515 2.89 -22.16 -4.43
C LYS A 515 1.59 -22.68 -5.04
N ASP A 516 1.42 -23.99 -5.09
CA ASP A 516 0.27 -24.61 -5.77
C ASP A 516 -1.05 -24.32 -5.04
N GLU A 517 -0.98 -24.20 -3.72
CA GLU A 517 -2.04 -23.85 -2.79
C GLU A 517 -2.32 -22.35 -2.69
N SER A 518 -1.46 -21.50 -3.27
CA SER A 518 -1.65 -20.04 -3.19
C SER A 518 -2.83 -19.61 -4.06
N PHE A 519 -3.76 -18.87 -3.45
CA PHE A 519 -4.86 -18.22 -4.17
C PHE A 519 -4.33 -17.32 -5.31
N PHE A 520 -3.23 -16.61 -5.07
CA PHE A 520 -2.67 -15.64 -6.02
C PHE A 520 -2.01 -16.29 -7.24
N LYS A 521 -1.79 -17.62 -7.24
CA LYS A 521 -1.33 -18.37 -8.43
C LYS A 521 -2.24 -18.14 -9.63
N ARG A 522 -3.52 -17.83 -9.43
CA ARG A 522 -4.47 -17.50 -10.51
C ARG A 522 -4.06 -16.32 -11.39
N PHE A 523 -3.19 -15.43 -10.88
CA PHE A 523 -2.69 -14.29 -11.64
C PHE A 523 -1.47 -14.62 -12.48
N ALA A 524 -0.83 -15.78 -12.25
CA ALA A 524 0.34 -16.21 -13.01
C ALA A 524 0.06 -16.24 -14.52
N ARG A 525 1.03 -15.78 -15.31
CA ARG A 525 0.95 -15.70 -16.78
C ARG A 525 1.77 -16.78 -17.46
#